data_AF-A0A2T0FD85-F1
#
_entry.id   AF-A0A2T0FD85-F1
#
_cell.length_a   1.000
_cell.length_b   1.000
_cell.length_c   1.000
_cell.angle_alpha   90.00
_cell.angle_beta   90.00
_cell.angle_gamma   90.00
#
_symmetry.space_group_name_H-M   'P 1'
#
loop_
_entity.id
_entity.type
_entity.pdbx_description
1 polymer ?
#
loop_
_entity_poly.entity_id
_entity_poly.type
_entity_poly.pdbx_seq_one_letter_code
_entity_poly.pdbx_strand_id
1 'polypeptide(L)'
;MPAGEIITQVSNTLDDAAILSETLPDVIHLEMRGKRFRIERENLLELPENVLLSLSGSPFYADQTSAALSTESGQEVIHVDFNPECFVYILDHFNAVLLHLNPPTMPLSNFEDSAALYDNLDQDQVSNNEQHLTFQPNVIPDILQHRPAIVVLREDIEYFCLDGDANASHATMAILRRDCGNMIAAKNSIFDGLHDGDVPDTPEYFLKQMLCLAGFAENETWGYRQRESHRAQVLSVHLLDLKMPTQDDLEKIQAVQKLLLFWKKPARKCWWDKFTLQAGGKDVTVHLRRAWTFELSILGIVNA
;
A
#
# COMPACT_ATOMS: atom_id res chain seq x y z
N MET A 1 -20.62 -1.96 -24.60
CA MET A 1 -20.25 -1.06 -23.49
C MET A 1 -19.11 -1.74 -22.77
N PRO A 2 -17.94 -1.09 -22.57
CA PRO A 2 -16.90 -1.68 -21.74
C PRO A 2 -17.44 -1.74 -20.30
N ALA A 3 -17.25 -2.88 -19.64
CA ALA A 3 -17.58 -3.01 -18.22
C ALA A 3 -16.71 -2.02 -17.44
N GLY A 4 -17.32 -1.11 -16.69
CA GLY A 4 -16.59 -0.13 -15.90
C GLY A 4 -15.67 -0.84 -14.91
N GLU A 5 -14.40 -0.44 -14.88
CA GLU A 5 -13.43 -0.92 -13.90
C GLU A 5 -13.77 -0.29 -12.54
N ILE A 6 -14.52 -1.00 -11.71
CA ILE A 6 -14.95 -0.51 -10.40
C ILE A 6 -13.80 -0.62 -9.40
N ILE A 7 -13.51 0.47 -8.69
CA ILE A 7 -12.68 0.47 -7.48
C ILE A 7 -13.46 -0.29 -6.41
N THR A 8 -12.95 -1.43 -5.94
CA THR A 8 -13.60 -2.19 -4.88
C THR A 8 -12.91 -1.88 -3.54
N GLN A 9 -13.72 -1.60 -2.52
CA GLN A 9 -13.25 -1.69 -1.14
C GLN A 9 -13.12 -3.16 -0.79
N VAL A 10 -11.97 -3.56 -0.26
CA VAL A 10 -11.75 -4.93 0.19
C VAL A 10 -12.06 -4.98 1.68
N SER A 11 -13.18 -5.59 2.06
CA SER A 11 -13.43 -5.96 3.45
C SER A 11 -12.56 -7.17 3.77
N ASN A 12 -11.49 -6.97 4.53
CA ASN A 12 -10.80 -8.08 5.19
C ASN A 12 -11.23 -8.14 6.65
N THR A 13 -11.36 -9.36 7.14
CA THR A 13 -11.74 -9.69 8.51
C THR A 13 -10.73 -9.09 9.48
N LEU A 14 -11.18 -8.14 10.30
CA LEU A 14 -10.44 -7.48 11.38
C LEU A 14 -9.76 -8.47 12.36
N ASP A 15 -10.13 -9.76 12.32
CA ASP A 15 -9.61 -10.79 13.22
C ASP A 15 -8.13 -11.15 12.96
N ASP A 16 -7.59 -11.00 11.74
CA ASP A 16 -6.23 -11.48 11.46
C ASP A 16 -5.15 -10.59 12.09
N ALA A 17 -5.34 -9.26 12.14
CA ALA A 17 -4.39 -8.31 12.73
C ALA A 17 -4.35 -8.38 14.27
N ALA A 18 -5.52 -8.54 14.90
CA ALA A 18 -5.65 -8.71 16.35
C ALA A 18 -4.89 -9.95 16.85
N ILE A 19 -4.95 -11.06 16.10
CA ILE A 19 -4.23 -12.31 16.39
C ILE A 19 -2.70 -12.13 16.32
N LEU A 20 -2.19 -11.22 15.47
CA LEU A 20 -0.76 -10.88 15.41
C LEU A 20 -0.30 -10.26 16.73
N SER A 21 -1.11 -9.38 17.32
CA SER A 21 -0.69 -8.56 18.45
C SER A 21 -0.42 -9.35 19.74
N GLU A 22 -1.24 -10.36 20.04
CA GLU A 22 -1.11 -11.15 21.28
C GLU A 22 -0.06 -12.27 21.19
N THR A 23 0.30 -12.70 19.98
CA THR A 23 1.18 -13.88 19.78
C THR A 23 2.63 -13.52 19.46
N LEU A 24 2.90 -12.28 19.02
CA LEU A 24 4.25 -11.86 18.65
C LEU A 24 5.12 -11.54 19.87
N PRO A 25 6.44 -11.84 19.84
CA PRO A 25 7.39 -11.41 20.88
C PRO A 25 7.70 -9.91 20.80
N ASP A 26 8.27 -9.32 21.87
CA ASP A 26 8.55 -7.88 21.96
C ASP A 26 9.54 -7.42 20.89
N VAL A 27 10.49 -8.29 20.55
CA VAL A 27 11.48 -8.08 19.50
C VAL A 27 11.33 -9.20 18.49
N ILE A 28 11.11 -8.80 17.24
CA ILE A 28 10.87 -9.68 16.12
C ILE A 28 12.11 -9.68 15.24
N HIS A 29 12.59 -10.88 14.91
CA HIS A 29 13.68 -11.09 13.98
C HIS A 29 13.12 -11.56 12.65
N LEU A 30 13.22 -10.72 11.62
CA LEU A 30 12.74 -11.02 10.27
C LEU A 30 13.94 -11.34 9.37
N GLU A 31 13.82 -12.35 8.51
CA GLU A 31 14.76 -12.60 7.43
C GLU A 31 14.07 -12.46 6.08
N MET A 32 14.51 -11.48 5.30
CA MET A 32 13.98 -11.17 3.97
C MET A 32 15.10 -11.35 2.95
N ARG A 33 15.03 -12.45 2.18
CA ARG A 33 15.97 -12.76 1.09
C ARG A 33 17.45 -12.72 1.53
N GLY A 34 17.73 -13.27 2.70
CA GLY A 34 19.07 -13.33 3.30
C GLY A 34 19.50 -12.07 4.06
N LYS A 35 18.68 -11.01 4.10
CA LYS A 35 18.90 -9.86 4.99
C LYS A 35 18.09 -10.01 6.26
N ARG A 36 18.74 -9.81 7.41
CA ARG A 36 18.10 -9.92 8.73
C ARG A 36 17.76 -8.54 9.27
N PHE A 37 16.56 -8.41 9.80
CA PHE A 37 16.02 -7.23 10.43
C PHE A 37 15.66 -7.54 11.87
N ARG A 38 15.86 -6.57 12.74
CA ARG A 38 15.40 -6.59 14.13
C ARG A 38 14.46 -5.40 14.29
N ILE A 39 13.21 -5.68 14.62
CA ILE A 39 12.17 -4.65 14.79
C ILE A 39 11.39 -4.95 16.08
N GLU A 40 11.03 -3.90 16.80
CA GLU A 40 10.16 -4.01 17.97
C GLU A 40 8.71 -4.22 17.51
N ARG A 41 7.93 -4.98 18.28
CA ARG A 41 6.54 -5.29 17.93
C ARG A 41 5.73 -4.02 17.66
N GLU A 42 5.88 -3.01 18.52
CA GLU A 42 5.14 -1.74 18.41
C GLU A 42 5.45 -1.04 17.08
N ASN A 43 6.73 -0.90 16.74
CA ASN A 43 7.15 -0.29 15.46
C ASN A 43 6.70 -1.10 14.23
N LEU A 44 6.58 -2.43 14.36
CA LEU A 44 6.05 -3.27 13.29
C LEU A 44 4.55 -3.00 13.09
N LEU A 45 3.77 -2.94 14.18
CA LEU A 45 2.31 -2.73 14.14
C LEU A 45 1.89 -1.32 13.69
N GLU A 46 2.82 -0.36 13.70
CA GLU A 46 2.60 0.97 13.11
C GLU A 46 2.70 0.99 11.58
N LEU A 47 3.26 -0.05 10.96
CA LEU A 47 3.34 -0.13 9.51
C LEU A 47 1.95 -0.24 8.86
N PRO A 48 1.81 0.17 7.59
CA PRO A 48 0.55 0.04 6.86
C PRO A 48 0.06 -1.41 6.85
N GLU A 49 -1.25 -1.60 6.89
CA GLU A 49 -1.88 -2.91 6.88
C GLU A 49 -1.46 -3.70 5.65
N ASN A 50 -1.35 -3.05 4.49
CA ASN A 50 -0.91 -3.72 3.27
C ASN A 50 0.53 -4.26 3.33
N VAL A 51 1.41 -3.66 4.15
CA VAL A 51 2.77 -4.13 4.41
C VAL A 51 2.70 -5.29 5.38
N LEU A 52 1.96 -5.13 6.49
CA LEU A 52 1.73 -6.17 7.48
C LEU A 52 1.18 -7.46 6.85
N LEU A 53 0.19 -7.36 5.96
CA LEU A 53 -0.37 -8.48 5.21
C LEU A 53 0.65 -9.14 4.28
N SER A 54 1.54 -8.35 3.68
CA SER A 54 2.62 -8.88 2.84
C SER A 54 3.68 -9.61 3.67
N LEU A 55 3.88 -9.20 4.93
CA LEU A 55 4.73 -9.88 5.90
C LEU A 55 4.03 -11.13 6.48
N SER A 56 2.70 -11.13 6.54
CA SER A 56 1.89 -12.25 7.03
C SER A 56 1.49 -13.30 6.01
N GLY A 57 1.62 -13.01 4.72
CA GLY A 57 1.40 -13.98 3.63
C GLY A 57 2.46 -15.10 3.54
N SER A 58 3.46 -15.13 4.43
CA SER A 58 4.32 -16.30 4.60
C SER A 58 3.47 -17.41 5.25
N PRO A 59 3.60 -18.71 4.86
CA PRO A 59 2.85 -19.83 5.45
C PRO A 59 2.98 -19.96 6.99
N PHE A 60 3.81 -19.12 7.61
CA PHE A 60 3.94 -18.87 9.04
C PHE A 60 2.61 -18.62 9.78
N TYR A 61 1.66 -17.87 9.21
CA TYR A 61 0.41 -17.53 9.93
C TYR A 61 -0.67 -18.62 9.86
N ALA A 62 -0.54 -19.55 8.92
CA ALA A 62 -1.47 -20.68 8.78
C ALA A 62 -1.12 -21.85 9.71
N ASP A 63 0.12 -21.96 10.18
CA ASP A 63 0.58 -23.14 10.92
C ASP A 63 1.63 -22.75 11.97
N GLN A 64 1.18 -22.40 13.17
CA GLN A 64 1.98 -22.07 14.36
C GLN A 64 2.92 -23.21 14.85
N THR A 65 3.33 -24.17 14.01
CA THR A 65 4.16 -25.30 14.47
C THR A 65 5.40 -25.66 13.66
N SER A 66 5.64 -25.15 12.43
CA SER A 66 6.59 -25.87 11.56
C SER A 66 7.48 -25.06 10.60
N ALA A 67 7.87 -23.81 10.91
CA ALA A 67 8.89 -23.11 10.09
C ALA A 67 9.83 -22.14 10.86
N ALA A 68 9.75 -22.07 12.18
CA ALA A 68 10.80 -21.45 12.97
C ALA A 68 12.06 -22.33 12.88
N LEU A 69 12.97 -21.98 11.98
CA LEU A 69 14.34 -22.50 12.07
C LEU A 69 14.95 -21.84 13.30
N SER A 70 14.93 -22.56 14.42
CA SER A 70 15.74 -22.21 15.57
C SER A 70 17.18 -22.14 15.08
N THR A 71 17.71 -20.91 15.06
CA THR A 71 19.14 -20.72 14.88
C THR A 71 19.88 -21.47 15.99
N GLU A 72 21.14 -21.85 15.78
CA GLU A 72 21.96 -22.55 16.80
C GLU A 72 22.02 -21.80 18.15
N SER A 73 21.66 -20.50 18.15
CA SER A 73 21.51 -19.60 19.30
C SER A 73 20.14 -19.62 20.00
N GLY A 74 19.17 -20.42 19.56
CA GLY A 74 17.83 -20.50 20.15
C GLY A 74 16.91 -19.30 19.86
N GLN A 75 17.31 -18.39 18.95
CA GLN A 75 16.47 -17.28 18.52
C GLN A 75 15.59 -17.71 17.34
N GLU A 76 14.29 -17.44 17.47
CA GLU A 76 13.29 -17.61 16.41
C GLU A 76 13.45 -16.49 15.37
N VAL A 77 13.65 -16.88 14.11
CA VAL A 77 13.78 -15.95 12.98
C VAL A 77 12.65 -16.26 11.99
N ILE A 78 11.85 -15.26 11.69
CA ILE A 78 10.70 -15.36 10.79
C ILE A 78 11.18 -15.08 9.36
N HIS A 79 11.07 -16.06 8.48
CA HIS A 79 11.41 -15.89 7.07
C HIS A 79 10.21 -15.36 6.27
N VAL A 80 10.44 -14.27 5.54
CA VAL A 80 9.43 -13.59 4.73
C VAL A 80 9.97 -13.36 3.31
N ASP A 81 9.20 -13.73 2.28
CA ASP A 81 9.52 -13.38 0.89
C ASP A 81 9.04 -11.96 0.56
N PHE A 82 9.65 -10.98 1.22
CA PHE A 82 9.45 -9.56 0.93
C PHE A 82 10.75 -8.95 0.41
N ASN A 83 10.66 -7.89 -0.39
CA ASN A 83 11.85 -7.24 -0.92
C ASN A 83 12.49 -6.38 0.19
N PRO A 84 13.74 -6.69 0.60
CA PRO A 84 14.32 -6.01 1.76
C PRO A 84 14.61 -4.53 1.51
N GLU A 85 14.90 -4.10 0.27
CA GLU A 85 15.15 -2.68 -0.01
C GLU A 85 13.84 -1.89 0.05
N CYS A 86 12.72 -2.50 -0.37
CA CYS A 86 11.40 -1.92 -0.20
C CYS A 86 11.05 -1.77 1.28
N PHE A 87 11.40 -2.77 2.10
CA PHE A 87 11.15 -2.75 3.53
C PHE A 87 11.94 -1.64 4.23
N VAL A 88 13.23 -1.50 3.89
CA VAL A 88 14.06 -0.39 4.38
C VAL A 88 13.46 0.96 3.98
N TYR A 89 13.06 1.13 2.71
CA TYR A 89 12.41 2.35 2.24
C TYR A 89 11.17 2.71 3.08
N ILE A 90 10.32 1.73 3.39
CA ILE A 90 9.13 1.94 4.22
C ILE A 90 9.52 2.33 5.66
N LEU A 91 10.44 1.57 6.28
CA LEU A 91 10.86 1.83 7.64
C LEU A 91 11.52 3.20 7.81
N ASP A 92 12.41 3.58 6.89
CA ASP A 92 13.11 4.87 6.95
C ASP A 92 12.12 6.03 6.89
N HIS A 93 11.09 5.92 6.03
CA HIS A 93 10.05 6.94 5.91
C HIS A 93 9.19 7.03 7.18
N PHE A 94 8.70 5.90 7.69
CA PHE A 94 7.88 5.87 8.91
C PHE A 94 8.65 6.40 10.12
N ASN A 95 9.89 5.95 10.31
CA ASN A 95 10.77 6.43 11.39
C ASN A 95 11.03 7.93 11.26
N ALA A 96 11.23 8.46 10.04
CA ALA A 96 11.43 9.89 9.83
C ALA A 96 10.20 10.71 10.26
N VAL A 97 8.99 10.25 9.96
CA VAL A 97 7.76 10.94 10.40
C VAL A 97 7.61 10.87 11.92
N LEU A 98 7.86 9.71 12.53
CA LEU A 98 7.79 9.54 13.99
C LEU A 98 8.81 10.42 14.73
N LEU A 99 10.02 10.59 14.19
CA LEU A 99 11.02 11.48 14.77
C LEU A 99 10.57 12.95 14.78
N HIS A 100 9.81 13.39 13.77
CA HIS A 100 9.26 14.74 13.72
C HIS A 100 8.10 14.96 14.70
N LEU A 101 7.54 13.91 15.31
CA LEU A 101 6.44 14.02 16.28
C LEU A 101 6.85 14.36 17.71
N ASN A 102 8.14 14.30 18.05
CA ASN A 102 8.63 14.71 19.36
C ASN A 102 9.06 16.19 19.34
N PRO A 103 8.48 17.05 20.19
CA PRO A 103 8.82 17.05 21.62
C PRO A 103 7.62 16.70 22.55
N PRO A 104 7.85 16.43 23.85
CA PRO A 104 6.93 15.66 24.67
C PRO A 104 5.79 16.53 25.20
N THR A 105 4.56 16.32 24.75
CA THR A 105 3.34 16.59 25.54
C THR A 105 2.11 16.03 24.84
N MET A 106 1.67 14.83 25.23
CA MET A 106 0.30 14.55 25.69
C MET A 106 0.22 13.06 26.06
N PRO A 107 -0.23 12.70 27.27
CA PRO A 107 -0.43 11.31 27.64
C PRO A 107 -1.53 10.68 26.79
N LEU A 108 -1.32 9.43 26.38
CA LEU A 108 -2.24 8.57 25.61
C LEU A 108 -3.56 8.21 26.35
N SER A 109 -3.91 8.86 27.45
CA SER A 109 -4.90 8.34 28.41
C SER A 109 -6.36 8.74 28.17
N ASN A 110 -6.70 9.51 27.13
CA ASN A 110 -8.06 10.07 26.98
C ASN A 110 -8.78 9.75 25.66
N PHE A 111 -8.26 8.86 24.81
CA PHE A 111 -8.90 8.51 23.52
C PHE A 111 -9.41 7.06 23.49
N GLU A 112 -10.05 6.61 24.56
CA GLU A 112 -10.83 5.35 24.55
C GLU A 112 -12.09 5.43 23.65
N ASP A 113 -12.45 6.61 23.15
CA ASP A 113 -13.65 6.85 22.33
C ASP A 113 -13.45 6.74 20.80
N SER A 114 -12.27 6.34 20.31
CA SER A 114 -12.06 6.21 18.85
C SER A 114 -12.95 5.13 18.21
N ALA A 115 -13.43 4.16 18.97
CA ALA A 115 -14.41 3.15 18.55
C ALA A 115 -15.77 3.75 18.12
N ALA A 116 -16.19 4.89 18.70
CA ALA A 116 -17.49 5.50 18.42
C ALA A 116 -17.54 6.25 17.07
N LEU A 117 -16.39 6.64 16.52
CA LEU A 117 -16.28 7.19 15.16
C LEU A 117 -16.41 6.09 14.08
N TYR A 118 -16.10 4.83 14.42
CA TYR A 118 -16.22 3.68 13.53
C TYR A 118 -17.66 3.18 13.37
N ASP A 119 -18.50 3.27 14.40
CA ASP A 119 -19.88 2.74 14.37
C ASP A 119 -20.79 3.47 13.36
N ASN A 120 -20.34 4.61 12.83
CA ASN A 120 -21.03 5.36 11.76
C ASN A 120 -20.51 5.02 10.35
N LEU A 121 -19.48 4.19 10.19
CA LEU A 121 -18.84 3.87 8.91
C LEU A 121 -19.26 2.52 8.29
N ASP A 122 -20.10 1.73 8.96
CA ASP A 122 -20.60 0.42 8.47
C ASP A 122 -22.12 0.27 8.67
N GLN A 123 -22.92 0.52 7.63
CA GLN A 123 -23.83 -0.46 7.00
C GLN A 123 -24.90 0.18 6.09
N ASP A 124 -25.05 -0.46 4.93
CA ASP A 124 -26.27 -0.52 4.13
C ASP A 124 -27.50 -0.86 4.99
N GLN A 125 -28.34 0.14 5.28
CA GLN A 125 -29.75 -0.08 5.63
C GLN A 125 -30.62 0.80 4.76
N VAL A 126 -31.25 0.17 3.77
CA VAL A 126 -32.41 0.69 3.05
C VAL A 126 -33.57 0.76 4.05
N SER A 127 -33.64 1.83 4.83
CA SER A 127 -34.81 2.20 5.64
C SER A 127 -34.74 3.67 6.03
N ASN A 128 -35.57 4.47 5.34
CA ASN A 128 -35.98 5.86 5.57
C ASN A 128 -35.83 6.44 7.00
N ASN A 129 -34.61 6.74 7.43
CA ASN A 129 -34.33 7.77 8.44
C ASN A 129 -32.87 8.22 8.29
N GLU A 130 -32.70 9.40 7.68
CA GLU A 130 -31.41 10.04 7.42
C GLU A 130 -30.70 10.43 8.72
N GLN A 131 -29.81 9.57 9.22
CA GLN A 131 -28.67 10.00 10.03
C GLN A 131 -27.40 9.84 9.20
N HIS A 132 -27.19 10.87 8.39
CA HIS A 132 -26.04 11.13 7.55
C HIS A 132 -24.75 11.10 8.40
N LEU A 133 -23.68 10.45 7.91
CA LEU A 133 -22.31 10.80 8.28
C LEU A 133 -22.15 12.29 8.01
N THR A 134 -22.44 13.13 8.99
CA THR A 134 -22.26 14.57 8.86
C THR A 134 -20.77 14.85 9.03
N PHE A 135 -19.98 14.53 8.01
CA PHE A 135 -18.79 15.33 7.75
C PHE A 135 -19.30 16.75 7.64
N GLN A 136 -19.07 17.55 8.68
CA GLN A 136 -19.39 18.95 8.56
C GLN A 136 -18.57 19.46 7.37
N PRO A 137 -19.23 19.99 6.32
CA PRO A 137 -18.50 20.51 5.19
C PRO A 137 -17.51 21.53 5.75
N ASN A 138 -16.25 21.40 5.36
CA ASN A 138 -15.17 22.34 5.68
C ASN A 138 -14.50 22.15 7.06
N VAL A 139 -14.72 21.04 7.78
CA VAL A 139 -14.02 20.75 9.04
C VAL A 139 -12.96 19.67 8.86
N ILE A 140 -11.72 19.96 9.23
CA ILE A 140 -10.64 18.96 9.27
C ILE A 140 -10.96 17.99 10.42
N PRO A 141 -11.04 16.67 10.16
CA PRO A 141 -11.33 15.71 11.22
C PRO A 141 -10.29 15.76 12.34
N ASP A 142 -10.74 15.81 13.59
CA ASP A 142 -9.89 16.07 14.77
C ASP A 142 -8.71 15.10 14.87
N ILE A 143 -8.91 13.84 14.47
CA ILE A 143 -7.85 12.81 14.46
C ILE A 143 -6.63 13.22 13.63
N LEU A 144 -6.85 13.84 12.46
CA LEU A 144 -5.79 14.29 11.56
C LEU A 144 -5.11 15.59 12.05
N GLN A 145 -5.76 16.34 12.93
CA GLN A 145 -5.14 17.53 13.53
C GLN A 145 -4.09 17.16 14.59
N HIS A 146 -4.22 15.99 15.22
CA HIS A 146 -3.38 15.56 16.33
C HIS A 146 -2.42 14.42 15.99
N ARG A 147 -2.65 13.72 14.88
CA ARG A 147 -1.84 12.59 14.42
C ARG A 147 -1.42 12.82 12.98
N PRO A 148 -0.14 12.61 12.64
CA PRO A 148 0.27 12.65 11.25
C PRO A 148 -0.33 11.44 10.53
N ALA A 149 -0.56 11.63 9.24
CA ALA A 149 -1.01 10.56 8.38
C ALA A 149 -0.07 10.42 7.19
N ILE A 150 0.15 9.18 6.77
CA ILE A 150 0.92 8.84 5.58
C ILE A 150 -0.04 8.24 4.58
N VAL A 151 -0.06 8.81 3.38
CA VAL A 151 -0.71 8.21 2.22
C VAL A 151 0.23 7.16 1.63
N VAL A 152 -0.25 5.93 1.55
CA VAL A 152 0.50 4.77 1.07
C VAL A 152 -0.09 4.35 -0.27
N LEU A 153 0.68 4.56 -1.34
CA LEU A 153 0.33 4.08 -2.67
C LEU A 153 1.26 2.94 -3.05
N ARG A 154 0.67 1.78 -3.35
CA ARG A 154 1.38 0.57 -3.78
C ARG A 154 0.89 0.15 -5.15
N GLU A 155 1.83 -0.24 -6.00
CA GLU A 155 1.56 -0.84 -7.30
C GLU A 155 2.24 -2.19 -7.40
N ASP A 156 1.43 -3.21 -7.70
CA ASP A 156 1.89 -4.52 -8.13
C ASP A 156 1.64 -4.68 -9.63
N ILE A 157 2.72 -4.85 -10.38
CA ILE A 157 2.65 -5.25 -11.78
C ILE A 157 3.03 -6.72 -11.90
N GLU A 158 2.20 -7.49 -12.60
CA GLU A 158 2.53 -8.82 -13.11
C GLU A 158 2.54 -8.78 -14.63
N TYR A 159 3.59 -9.28 -15.28
CA TYR A 159 3.70 -9.19 -16.72
C TYR A 159 4.02 -10.53 -17.38
N PHE A 160 3.50 -10.71 -18.59
CA PHE A 160 3.60 -11.92 -19.38
C PHE A 160 4.15 -11.56 -20.76
N CYS A 161 5.37 -12.03 -21.05
CA CYS A 161 6.03 -11.80 -22.32
C CYS A 161 5.69 -12.93 -23.31
N LEU A 162 5.23 -12.56 -24.49
CA LEU A 162 4.92 -13.46 -25.60
C LEU A 162 5.86 -13.15 -26.76
N ASP A 163 6.71 -14.13 -27.09
CA ASP A 163 7.71 -14.06 -28.17
C ASP A 163 7.08 -14.22 -29.57
N GLY A 164 5.88 -14.82 -29.67
CA GLY A 164 5.25 -15.14 -30.94
C GLY A 164 5.82 -16.40 -31.62
N ASP A 165 7.03 -16.82 -31.25
CA ASP A 165 7.57 -18.14 -31.56
C ASP A 165 7.17 -19.15 -30.47
N ALA A 166 6.34 -20.14 -30.83
CA ALA A 166 5.91 -21.21 -29.93
C ALA A 166 7.07 -22.15 -29.50
N ASN A 167 8.18 -22.14 -30.22
CA ASN A 167 9.35 -22.99 -29.95
C ASN A 167 10.49 -22.24 -29.23
N ALA A 168 10.23 -21.03 -28.74
CA ALA A 168 11.25 -20.24 -28.03
C ALA A 168 11.80 -21.01 -26.82
N SER A 169 13.13 -21.06 -26.71
CA SER A 169 13.79 -21.75 -25.59
C SER A 169 13.51 -21.06 -24.25
N HIS A 170 13.51 -21.83 -23.15
CA HIS A 170 13.38 -21.26 -21.80
C HIS A 170 14.44 -20.20 -21.48
N ALA A 171 15.68 -20.38 -21.96
CA ALA A 171 16.75 -19.40 -21.77
C ALA A 171 16.45 -18.09 -22.51
N THR A 172 15.94 -18.17 -23.74
CA THR A 172 15.49 -17.00 -24.51
C THR A 172 14.37 -16.28 -23.78
N MET A 173 13.33 -17.00 -23.34
CA MET A 173 12.22 -16.42 -22.61
C MET A 173 12.62 -15.80 -21.28
N ALA A 174 13.64 -16.34 -20.59
CA ALA A 174 14.19 -15.76 -19.37
C ALA A 174 14.86 -14.40 -19.63
N ILE A 175 15.62 -14.28 -20.72
CA ILE A 175 16.24 -13.02 -21.14
C ILE A 175 15.16 -12.00 -21.52
N LEU A 176 14.19 -12.37 -22.34
CA LEU A 176 13.10 -11.48 -22.74
C LEU A 176 12.29 -10.99 -21.54
N ARG A 177 11.94 -11.89 -20.62
CA ARG A 177 11.23 -11.53 -19.38
C ARG A 177 12.03 -10.53 -18.55
N ARG A 178 13.33 -10.78 -18.37
CA ARG A 178 14.20 -9.87 -17.61
C ARG A 178 14.27 -8.50 -18.27
N ASP A 179 14.49 -8.44 -19.58
CA ASP A 179 14.69 -7.20 -20.31
C ASP A 179 13.38 -6.38 -20.38
N CYS A 180 12.24 -7.04 -20.65
CA CYS A 180 10.91 -6.43 -20.55
C CYS A 180 10.63 -5.89 -19.14
N GLY A 181 10.92 -6.69 -18.10
CA GLY A 181 10.75 -6.26 -16.72
C GLY A 181 11.61 -5.04 -16.35
N ASN A 182 12.84 -4.96 -16.85
CA ASN A 182 13.71 -3.80 -16.65
C ASN A 182 13.14 -2.55 -17.32
N MET A 183 12.60 -2.68 -18.54
CA MET A 183 11.94 -1.57 -19.24
C MET A 183 10.65 -1.11 -18.55
N ILE A 184 9.85 -2.05 -18.02
CA ILE A 184 8.65 -1.72 -17.23
C ILE A 184 9.06 -0.99 -15.94
N ALA A 185 10.09 -1.48 -15.25
CA ALA A 185 10.61 -0.86 -14.04
C ALA A 185 11.18 0.55 -14.30
N ALA A 186 11.76 0.80 -15.48
CA ALA A 186 12.28 2.12 -15.86
C ALA A 186 11.18 3.20 -16.03
N LYS A 187 9.93 2.80 -16.30
CA LYS A 187 8.79 3.74 -16.32
C LYS A 187 8.39 4.06 -14.88
N ASN A 188 8.98 5.12 -14.32
CA ASN A 188 8.93 5.40 -12.89
C ASN A 188 7.93 6.48 -12.46
N SER A 189 7.15 7.05 -13.38
CA SER A 189 6.09 8.02 -13.02
C SER A 189 4.88 7.30 -12.42
N ILE A 190 4.28 7.89 -11.39
CA ILE A 190 3.14 7.33 -10.67
C ILE A 190 1.90 7.29 -11.59
N PHE A 191 1.62 8.39 -12.28
CA PHE A 191 0.36 8.52 -13.04
C PHE A 191 0.42 7.92 -14.45
N ASP A 192 1.60 7.54 -14.96
CA ASP A 192 1.75 6.94 -16.30
C ASP A 192 0.93 5.65 -16.49
N GLY A 193 0.68 4.92 -15.40
CA GLY A 193 -0.07 3.67 -15.42
C GLY A 193 -1.59 3.83 -15.32
N LEU A 194 -2.07 5.02 -14.95
CA LEU A 194 -3.48 5.29 -14.67
C LEU A 194 -4.21 5.68 -15.96
N HIS A 195 -4.98 4.74 -16.51
CA HIS A 195 -5.78 4.98 -17.71
C HIS A 195 -6.79 6.08 -17.46
N ASP A 196 -7.05 6.90 -18.48
CA ASP A 196 -8.06 7.95 -18.42
C ASP A 196 -7.91 8.95 -17.27
N GLY A 197 -6.73 9.01 -16.61
CA GLY A 197 -6.45 9.93 -15.51
C GLY A 197 -6.45 11.41 -15.92
N ASP A 198 -6.37 11.69 -17.22
CA ASP A 198 -6.47 13.05 -17.79
C ASP A 198 -7.81 13.28 -18.52
N VAL A 199 -8.68 12.27 -18.57
CA VAL A 199 -10.01 12.39 -19.20
C VAL A 199 -10.96 12.95 -18.15
N PRO A 200 -11.57 14.13 -18.37
CA PRO A 200 -12.46 14.73 -17.38
C PRO A 200 -13.63 13.83 -16.99
N ASP A 201 -14.08 13.97 -15.75
CA ASP A 201 -15.24 13.28 -15.18
C ASP A 201 -15.13 11.74 -15.07
N THR A 202 -13.93 11.18 -15.26
CA THR A 202 -13.67 9.76 -14.98
C THR A 202 -13.30 9.54 -13.50
N PRO A 203 -13.57 8.35 -12.93
CA PRO A 203 -13.08 8.00 -11.59
C PRO A 203 -11.57 8.17 -11.43
N GLU A 204 -10.81 7.88 -12.48
CA GLU A 204 -9.36 7.97 -12.52
C GLU A 204 -8.86 9.41 -12.49
N TYR A 205 -9.56 10.31 -13.19
CA TYR A 205 -9.30 11.74 -13.12
C TYR A 205 -9.55 12.29 -11.71
N PHE A 206 -10.67 11.93 -11.07
CA PHE A 206 -10.94 12.34 -9.69
C PHE A 206 -9.95 11.74 -8.69
N LEU A 207 -9.50 10.50 -8.91
CA LEU A 207 -8.45 9.87 -8.10
C LEU A 207 -7.13 10.64 -8.23
N LYS A 208 -6.69 10.94 -9.46
CA LYS A 208 -5.48 11.74 -9.72
C LYS A 208 -5.57 13.11 -9.04
N GLN A 209 -6.70 13.82 -9.19
CA GLN A 209 -6.91 15.11 -8.52
C GLN A 209 -6.83 15.00 -7.00
N MET A 210 -7.50 14.02 -6.40
CA MET A 210 -7.47 13.81 -4.95
C MET A 210 -6.05 13.55 -4.45
N LEU A 211 -5.25 12.76 -5.18
CA LEU A 211 -3.85 12.52 -4.87
C LEU A 211 -3.02 13.80 -5.01
N CYS A 212 -3.21 14.59 -6.07
CA CYS A 212 -2.52 15.87 -6.22
C CYS A 212 -2.88 16.85 -5.10
N LEU A 213 -4.15 16.91 -4.67
CA LEU A 213 -4.59 17.72 -3.54
C LEU A 213 -3.99 17.24 -2.20
N ALA A 214 -3.76 15.94 -2.05
CA ALA A 214 -3.07 15.36 -0.91
C ALA A 214 -1.57 15.74 -0.87
N GLY A 215 -0.98 16.04 -2.02
CA GLY A 215 0.40 16.54 -2.14
C GLY A 215 1.27 15.84 -3.19
N PHE A 216 0.74 14.88 -3.97
CA PHE A 216 1.47 14.27 -5.08
C PHE A 216 1.71 15.30 -6.19
N ALA A 217 2.93 15.36 -6.75
CA ALA A 217 3.16 16.15 -7.97
C ALA A 217 2.63 15.41 -9.21
N GLU A 218 2.21 16.12 -10.26
CA GLU A 218 1.75 15.46 -11.51
C GLU A 218 2.85 14.62 -12.19
N ASN A 219 4.12 14.97 -11.95
CA ASN A 219 5.28 14.23 -12.42
C ASN A 219 5.97 13.43 -11.28
N GLU A 220 5.23 13.14 -10.20
CA GLU A 220 5.73 12.37 -9.07
C GLU A 220 6.21 10.99 -9.53
N THR A 221 7.31 10.54 -8.93
CA THR A 221 7.88 9.22 -9.22
C THR A 221 7.73 8.29 -8.05
N TRP A 222 7.67 6.98 -8.31
CA TRP A 222 7.66 5.99 -7.25
C TRP A 222 8.92 6.14 -6.38
N GLY A 223 8.73 6.25 -5.06
CA GLY A 223 9.85 6.36 -4.12
C GLY A 223 10.65 5.06 -4.04
N TYR A 224 9.97 3.93 -4.23
CA TYR A 224 10.56 2.63 -4.48
C TYR A 224 9.90 1.98 -5.70
N ARG A 225 10.71 1.48 -6.63
CA ARG A 225 10.24 0.68 -7.78
C ARG A 225 11.32 -0.30 -8.22
N GLN A 226 11.00 -1.59 -8.21
CA GLN A 226 11.96 -2.61 -8.65
C GLN A 226 11.30 -3.84 -9.24
N ARG A 227 11.96 -4.40 -10.26
CA ARG A 227 11.62 -5.73 -10.79
C ARG A 227 12.02 -6.82 -9.79
N GLU A 228 11.10 -7.73 -9.53
CA GLU A 228 11.34 -8.92 -8.73
C GLU A 228 12.31 -9.88 -9.43
N SER A 229 13.29 -10.40 -8.69
CA SER A 229 14.39 -11.19 -9.26
C SER A 229 13.92 -12.54 -9.80
N HIS A 230 12.97 -13.17 -9.11
CA HIS A 230 12.53 -14.55 -9.29
C HIS A 230 11.12 -14.67 -9.90
N ARG A 231 10.43 -13.54 -10.13
CA ARG A 231 9.08 -13.50 -10.72
C ARG A 231 8.98 -12.45 -11.82
N ALA A 232 8.01 -12.61 -12.70
CA ALA A 232 7.69 -11.60 -13.71
C ALA A 232 6.83 -10.49 -13.09
N GLN A 233 7.38 -9.81 -12.08
CA GLN A 233 6.68 -8.78 -11.32
C GLN A 233 7.53 -7.52 -11.16
N VAL A 234 6.88 -6.38 -11.04
CA VAL A 234 7.48 -5.10 -10.62
C VAL A 234 6.66 -4.59 -9.44
N LEU A 235 7.33 -4.39 -8.31
CA LEU A 235 6.75 -3.81 -7.10
C LEU A 235 7.11 -2.32 -7.07
N SER A 236 6.12 -1.49 -6.76
CA SER A 236 6.34 -0.07 -6.50
C SER A 236 5.60 0.40 -5.26
N VAL A 237 6.23 1.29 -4.50
CA VAL A 237 5.65 1.90 -3.31
C VAL A 237 6.04 3.38 -3.30
N HIS A 238 5.08 4.25 -3.00
CA HIS A 238 5.31 5.64 -2.71
C HIS A 238 4.60 5.99 -1.40
N LEU A 239 5.27 6.79 -0.57
CA LEU A 239 4.82 7.20 0.75
C LEU A 239 4.81 8.72 0.78
N LEU A 240 3.66 9.30 1.08
CA LEU A 240 3.49 10.75 1.14
C LEU A 240 2.99 11.17 2.51
N ASP A 241 3.72 12.07 3.16
CA ASP A 241 3.28 12.71 4.39
C ASP A 241 2.10 13.64 4.08
N LEU A 242 0.94 13.34 4.66
CA LEU A 242 -0.27 14.13 4.43
C LEU A 242 -0.14 15.49 5.12
N LYS A 243 -0.06 16.55 4.32
CA LYS A 243 -0.01 17.92 4.82
C LYS A 243 -1.42 18.38 5.18
N MET A 244 -1.60 18.83 6.43
CA MET A 244 -2.89 19.36 6.85
C MET A 244 -3.23 20.64 6.07
N PRO A 245 -4.44 20.73 5.52
CA PRO A 245 -4.87 21.92 4.79
C PRO A 245 -5.04 23.11 5.74
N THR A 246 -4.85 24.32 5.23
CA THR A 246 -5.27 25.54 5.95
C THR A 246 -6.79 25.66 5.92
N GLN A 247 -7.38 26.38 6.89
CA GLN A 247 -8.85 26.54 7.00
C GLN A 247 -9.50 27.12 5.73
N ASP A 248 -8.76 27.91 4.94
CA ASP A 248 -9.26 28.52 3.71
C ASP A 248 -9.21 27.58 2.49
N ASP A 249 -8.54 26.42 2.60
CA ASP A 249 -8.24 25.52 1.48
C ASP A 249 -9.30 24.43 1.33
N LEU A 250 -10.53 24.85 1.01
CA LEU A 250 -11.71 23.99 1.04
C LEU A 250 -11.57 22.72 0.18
N GLU A 251 -11.00 22.82 -1.01
CA GLU A 251 -10.80 21.67 -1.91
C GLU A 251 -9.89 20.61 -1.28
N LYS A 252 -8.82 21.04 -0.59
CA LYS A 252 -7.93 20.12 0.12
C LYS A 252 -8.59 19.54 1.37
N ILE A 253 -9.39 20.32 2.10
CA ILE A 253 -10.18 19.79 3.22
C ILE A 253 -11.08 18.66 2.74
N GLN A 254 -11.79 18.86 1.62
CA GLN A 254 -12.66 17.83 1.05
C GLN A 254 -11.87 16.61 0.56
N ALA A 255 -10.70 16.81 -0.06
CA ALA A 255 -9.83 15.70 -0.47
C ALA A 255 -9.37 14.89 0.75
N VAL A 256 -8.88 15.56 1.80
CA VAL A 256 -8.43 14.92 3.04
C VAL A 256 -9.56 14.18 3.76
N GLN A 257 -10.78 14.74 3.78
CA GLN A 257 -11.95 14.05 4.30
C GLN A 257 -12.25 12.77 3.53
N LYS A 258 -12.14 12.79 2.19
CA LYS A 258 -12.30 11.58 1.36
C LYS A 258 -11.19 10.56 1.60
N LEU A 259 -9.97 11.00 1.90
CA LEU A 259 -8.85 10.09 2.19
C LEU A 259 -9.10 9.21 3.41
N LEU A 260 -9.84 9.71 4.40
CA LEU A 260 -10.19 8.93 5.59
C LEU A 260 -11.07 7.71 5.29
N LEU A 261 -11.78 7.69 4.16
CA LEU A 261 -12.52 6.50 3.71
C LEU A 261 -11.59 5.31 3.43
N PHE A 262 -10.29 5.55 3.31
CA PHE A 262 -9.27 4.54 3.02
C PHE A 262 -8.38 4.22 4.23
N TRP A 263 -8.71 4.74 5.40
CA TRP A 263 -8.06 4.34 6.64
C TRP A 263 -8.64 3.03 7.16
N LYS A 264 -7.79 2.01 7.35
CA LYS A 264 -8.18 0.61 7.66
C LYS A 264 -9.10 -0.07 6.64
N LYS A 265 -9.41 0.61 5.52
CA LYS A 265 -10.23 0.10 4.41
C LYS A 265 -9.50 0.40 3.10
N PRO A 266 -8.34 -0.24 2.84
CA PRO A 266 -7.53 0.07 1.67
C PRO A 266 -8.34 -0.10 0.38
N ALA A 267 -8.24 0.88 -0.52
CA ALA A 267 -8.86 0.81 -1.83
C ALA A 267 -8.01 -0.05 -2.76
N ARG A 268 -8.64 -0.85 -3.61
CA ARG A 268 -7.93 -1.59 -4.64
C ARG A 268 -8.56 -1.38 -6.00
N LYS A 269 -7.73 -1.13 -7.01
CA LYS A 269 -8.13 -1.14 -8.42
C LYS A 269 -7.18 -2.06 -9.20
N CYS A 270 -7.73 -2.89 -10.08
CA CYS A 270 -6.95 -3.82 -10.90
C CYS A 270 -7.41 -3.77 -12.35
N TRP A 271 -6.47 -3.69 -13.28
CA TRP A 271 -6.74 -3.65 -14.71
C TRP A 271 -5.65 -4.35 -15.52
N TRP A 272 -5.90 -4.52 -16.81
CA TRP A 272 -5.00 -5.18 -17.75
C TRP A 272 -4.62 -4.26 -18.89
N ASP A 273 -3.35 -4.36 -19.25
CA ASP A 273 -2.71 -3.65 -20.33
C ASP A 273 -2.13 -4.61 -21.36
N LYS A 274 -2.05 -4.16 -22.61
CA LYS A 274 -1.36 -4.88 -23.68
C LYS A 274 -0.57 -3.91 -24.55
N PHE A 275 0.72 -4.16 -24.70
CA PHE A 275 1.61 -3.37 -25.55
C PHE A 275 2.78 -4.21 -26.06
N THR A 276 3.59 -3.63 -26.95
CA THR A 276 4.78 -4.28 -27.50
C THR A 276 6.03 -3.59 -26.98
N LEU A 277 7.05 -4.36 -26.58
CA LEU A 277 8.37 -3.87 -26.21
C LEU A 277 9.44 -4.46 -27.12
N GLN A 278 10.50 -3.70 -27.36
CA GLN A 278 11.68 -4.15 -28.09
C GLN A 278 12.68 -4.79 -27.12
N ALA A 279 12.66 -6.12 -27.01
CA ALA A 279 13.51 -6.89 -26.09
C ALA A 279 14.29 -7.97 -26.85
N GLY A 280 15.58 -8.15 -26.53
CA GLY A 280 16.42 -9.14 -27.21
C GLY A 280 16.51 -8.97 -28.73
N GLY A 281 16.37 -7.73 -29.23
CA GLY A 281 16.45 -7.40 -30.66
C GLY A 281 15.18 -7.73 -31.47
N LYS A 282 14.03 -7.96 -30.82
CA LYS A 282 12.75 -8.21 -31.47
C LYS A 282 11.58 -7.58 -30.71
N ASP A 283 10.45 -7.49 -31.40
CA ASP A 283 9.17 -7.12 -30.82
C ASP A 283 8.59 -8.26 -29.98
N VAL A 284 8.36 -7.97 -28.70
CA VAL A 284 7.74 -8.88 -27.73
C VAL A 284 6.41 -8.30 -27.29
N THR A 285 5.33 -9.06 -27.45
CA THR A 285 4.01 -8.66 -26.93
C THR A 285 3.99 -8.90 -25.43
N VAL A 286 3.65 -7.86 -24.67
CA VAL A 286 3.54 -7.92 -23.21
C VAL A 286 2.09 -7.71 -22.80
N HIS A 287 1.57 -8.68 -22.05
CA HIS A 287 0.34 -8.51 -21.28
C HIS A 287 0.72 -8.15 -19.85
N LEU A 288 0.13 -7.09 -19.32
CA LEU A 288 0.48 -6.54 -18.02
C LEU A 288 -0.79 -6.46 -17.16
N ARG A 289 -0.79 -7.11 -16.01
CA ARG A 289 -1.81 -6.91 -14.97
C ARG A 289 -1.26 -5.91 -13.98
N ARG A 290 -2.00 -4.84 -13.75
CA ARG A 290 -1.66 -3.80 -12.77
C ARG A 290 -2.67 -3.82 -11.64
N ALA A 291 -2.20 -3.80 -10.41
CA ALA A 291 -3.03 -3.62 -9.24
C ALA A 291 -2.50 -2.45 -8.42
N TRP A 292 -3.33 -1.44 -8.21
CA TRP A 292 -3.08 -0.36 -7.27
C TRP A 292 -3.78 -0.65 -5.97
N THR A 293 -3.05 -0.44 -4.88
CA THR A 293 -3.57 -0.44 -3.52
C THR A 293 -3.28 0.92 -2.91
N PHE A 294 -4.33 1.55 -2.40
CA PHE A 294 -4.29 2.86 -1.78
C PHE A 294 -4.74 2.75 -0.33
N GLU A 295 -3.94 3.25 0.60
CA GLU A 295 -4.21 3.18 2.03
C GLU A 295 -3.82 4.50 2.70
N LEU A 296 -4.62 4.94 3.66
CA LEU A 296 -4.24 6.01 4.58
C LEU A 296 -3.80 5.37 5.89
N SER A 297 -2.56 5.62 6.33
CA SER A 297 -2.06 5.18 7.64
C SER A 297 -1.98 6.38 8.59
N ILE A 298 -2.62 6.29 9.75
CA ILE A 298 -2.58 7.33 10.79
C ILE A 298 -1.67 6.83 11.92
N LEU A 299 -0.57 7.53 12.17
CA LEU A 299 0.46 7.05 13.09
C LEU A 299 0.07 7.16 14.57
N GLY A 300 0.59 6.23 15.36
CA GLY A 300 0.38 6.12 16.80
C GLY A 300 -1.05 5.73 17.20
N ILE A 301 -1.83 5.22 16.25
CA ILE A 301 -3.01 4.39 16.50
C ILE A 301 -2.59 2.98 16.09
N VAL A 302 -2.47 2.09 17.07
CA VAL A 302 -2.05 0.72 16.80
C VAL A 302 -3.13 0.04 15.94
N ASN A 303 -2.69 -0.62 14.87
CA ASN A 303 -3.53 -1.55 14.11
C ASN A 303 -3.77 -2.80 14.99
N ALA A 304 -4.68 -2.67 15.95
CA ALA A 304 -5.24 -3.77 16.72
C ALA A 304 -6.46 -4.33 15.99
#